data_AF-A0A1R2B2K1-F1
#
_entry.id   AF-A0A1R2B2K1-F1
#
_cell.length_a   1.000
_cell.length_b   1.000
_cell.length_c   1.000
_cell.angle_alpha   90.00
_cell.angle_beta   90.00
_cell.angle_gamma   90.00
#
_symmetry.space_group_name_H-M   'P 1'
#
loop_
_entity.id
_entity.type
_entity.pdbx_description
1 polymer ?
#
loop_
_entity_poly.entity_id
_entity_poly.type
_entity_poly.pdbx_seq_one_letter_code
_entity_poly.pdbx_strand_id
1 'polypeptide(L)'
;MKPNANSISDSSEIFKSLYQRQLSESIRSNTNSSNDEIGSKRCQVCKKGFMLRRKITCQICLSVYCSDHCTRKRKLNENEDFVFICDICDEEETKKEIAQEIDQEIEKLSLEVKELKENNERLFKEHYNNTASLNNIDMEIKKQEWNNKKQEEELLSQLESEQNRGVKIRNQVDSLRRALDESSKSEKFMSEACLEAENETEGLKLEIHNVEEQKDEIMSQIDKINSSLRQSLSLDQIRKILCEKCLLLVNKNLESNEKPIEDVVETVKEYHRQSFVSQDTDKPTKECVVC
;
A
#
# COMPACT_ATOMS: atom_id res chain seq x y z
N MET A 1 24.02 22.67 -20.09
CA MET A 1 24.99 23.14 -21.11
C MET A 1 24.19 23.65 -22.30
N LYS A 2 24.21 24.97 -22.57
CA LYS A 2 23.44 25.58 -23.67
C LYS A 2 24.30 25.54 -24.95
N PRO A 3 23.81 25.02 -26.10
CA PRO A 3 24.53 25.17 -27.35
C PRO A 3 24.39 26.60 -27.87
N ASN A 4 25.52 27.16 -28.31
CA ASN A 4 25.68 28.49 -28.86
C ASN A 4 25.14 28.51 -30.31
N ALA A 5 24.04 29.23 -30.56
CA ALA A 5 23.33 29.26 -31.84
C ALA A 5 23.83 30.31 -32.85
N ASN A 6 25.03 30.86 -32.66
CA ASN A 6 25.53 32.03 -33.40
C ASN A 6 26.55 31.74 -34.52
N SER A 7 26.62 30.53 -35.07
CA SER A 7 27.68 30.16 -36.04
C SER A 7 27.21 29.74 -37.45
N ILE A 8 25.95 29.99 -37.84
CA ILE A 8 25.40 29.51 -39.13
C ILE A 8 25.04 30.67 -40.10
N SER A 9 25.24 31.93 -39.71
CA SER A 9 24.93 33.09 -40.56
C SER A 9 26.04 33.50 -41.56
N ASP A 10 27.29 33.05 -41.39
CA ASP A 10 28.42 33.53 -42.21
C ASP A 10 28.64 32.79 -43.53
N SER A 11 28.11 31.58 -43.69
CA SER A 11 28.36 30.78 -44.91
C SER A 11 27.53 31.25 -46.11
N SER A 12 26.42 31.97 -45.87
CA SER A 12 25.50 32.42 -46.92
C SER A 12 25.97 33.70 -47.63
N GLU A 13 26.79 34.54 -46.99
CA GLU A 13 27.27 35.79 -47.60
C GLU A 13 28.49 35.55 -48.52
N ILE A 14 29.33 34.56 -48.19
CA ILE A 14 30.50 34.21 -49.00
C ILE A 14 30.08 33.70 -50.39
N PHE A 15 29.02 32.88 -50.47
CA PHE A 15 28.53 32.32 -51.74
C PHE A 15 27.90 33.37 -52.67
N LYS A 16 27.22 34.39 -52.12
CA LYS A 16 26.68 35.50 -52.93
C LYS A 16 27.78 36.39 -53.50
N SER A 17 28.88 36.59 -52.77
CA SER A 17 30.00 37.42 -53.23
C SER A 17 30.79 36.81 -54.40
N LEU A 18 30.85 35.47 -54.48
CA LEU A 18 31.59 34.77 -55.54
C LEU A 18 30.79 34.69 -56.84
N TYR A 19 29.46 34.52 -56.76
CA TYR A 19 28.60 34.49 -57.95
C TYR A 19 28.51 35.87 -58.62
N GLN A 20 28.56 36.95 -57.84
CA GLN A 20 28.49 38.31 -58.36
C GLN A 20 29.82 38.80 -58.97
N ARG A 21 30.94 38.12 -58.69
CA ARG A 21 32.27 38.45 -59.26
C ARG A 21 32.54 37.77 -60.60
N GLN A 22 31.84 36.68 -60.92
CA GLN A 22 31.98 35.98 -62.21
C GLN A 22 31.10 36.56 -63.34
N LEU A 23 30.07 37.36 -63.03
CA LEU A 23 29.20 37.97 -64.04
C LEU A 23 29.67 39.35 -64.53
N SER A 24 30.68 39.96 -63.88
CA SER A 24 31.18 41.30 -64.21
C SER A 24 32.38 41.33 -65.17
N GLU A 25 32.87 40.20 -65.69
CA GLU A 25 34.09 40.15 -66.52
C GLU A 25 33.90 39.72 -67.99
N SER A 26 32.67 39.63 -68.52
CA SER A 26 32.46 39.24 -69.92
C SER A 26 31.50 40.11 -70.73
N ILE A 27 31.56 41.43 -70.53
CA ILE A 27 31.00 42.40 -71.49
C ILE A 27 32.13 43.36 -71.89
N ARG A 28 33.09 42.85 -72.68
CA ARG A 28 33.83 43.69 -73.62
C ARG A 28 33.16 43.61 -74.97
N SER A 29 32.23 44.54 -75.17
CA SER A 29 31.70 44.95 -76.45
C SER A 29 32.85 45.22 -77.41
N ASN A 30 33.07 44.32 -78.36
CA ASN A 30 33.88 44.61 -79.53
C ASN A 30 32.95 45.08 -80.65
N THR A 31 32.39 46.28 -80.47
CA THR A 31 31.76 47.03 -81.56
C THR A 31 32.88 47.66 -82.37
N ASN A 32 33.38 46.96 -83.37
CA ASN A 32 34.07 47.54 -84.52
C ASN A 32 34.30 46.47 -85.58
N SER A 33 33.41 46.42 -86.57
CA SER A 33 33.78 46.20 -87.98
C SER A 33 32.56 46.39 -88.87
N SER A 34 32.53 47.58 -89.48
CA SER A 34 32.24 47.78 -90.91
C SER A 34 31.06 46.99 -91.50
N ASN A 35 29.94 47.71 -91.66
CA ASN A 35 29.20 47.62 -92.91
C ASN A 35 30.19 47.80 -94.07
N ASP A 36 30.45 46.73 -94.83
CA ASP A 36 30.73 46.76 -96.27
C ASP A 36 31.07 45.33 -96.76
N GLU A 37 30.71 45.06 -98.02
CA GLU A 37 30.89 43.80 -98.77
C GLU A 37 29.88 42.66 -98.53
N ILE A 38 28.66 42.90 -99.03
CA ILE A 38 27.80 41.84 -99.58
C ILE A 38 28.58 41.14 -100.72
N GLY A 39 29.42 40.17 -100.38
CA GLY A 39 30.18 39.41 -101.38
C GLY A 39 31.60 38.98 -101.01
N SER A 40 31.96 38.85 -99.72
CA SER A 40 33.30 38.33 -99.38
C SER A 40 33.54 36.96 -100.04
N LYS A 41 34.58 36.86 -100.87
CA LYS A 41 34.95 35.64 -101.61
C LYS A 41 35.75 34.66 -100.75
N ARG A 42 35.79 34.87 -99.43
CA ARG A 42 36.64 34.14 -98.48
C ARG A 42 35.82 33.67 -97.28
N CYS A 43 36.19 32.51 -96.73
CA CYS A 43 35.58 31.97 -95.51
C CYS A 43 35.88 32.86 -94.30
N GLN A 44 34.89 33.12 -93.46
CA GLN A 44 35.06 34.00 -92.30
C GLN A 44 36.03 33.47 -91.25
N VAL A 45 36.18 32.13 -91.11
CA VAL A 45 37.10 31.49 -90.16
C VAL A 45 38.51 31.38 -90.71
N CYS A 46 38.69 30.65 -91.81
CA CYS A 46 40.04 30.36 -92.34
C CYS A 46 40.58 31.42 -93.30
N LYS A 47 39.78 32.43 -93.66
CA LYS A 47 40.09 33.52 -94.59
C LYS A 47 40.56 33.06 -96.00
N LYS A 48 40.44 31.77 -96.32
CA LYS A 48 40.75 31.18 -97.64
C LYS A 48 39.61 31.43 -98.64
N GLY A 49 39.96 31.61 -99.92
CA GLY A 49 38.99 31.80 -100.99
C GLY A 49 38.21 30.53 -101.37
N PHE A 50 37.00 30.68 -101.92
CA PHE A 50 36.09 29.56 -102.25
C PHE A 50 36.40 28.81 -103.57
N MET A 51 37.63 28.85 -104.08
CA MET A 51 37.95 28.39 -105.46
C MET A 51 37.52 26.95 -105.80
N LEU A 52 37.53 26.02 -104.82
CA LEU A 52 37.10 24.62 -105.00
C LEU A 52 36.12 24.14 -103.91
N ARG A 53 35.78 25.00 -102.94
CA ARG A 53 34.95 24.62 -101.77
C ARG A 53 33.58 25.28 -101.87
N ARG A 54 32.53 24.55 -101.49
CA ARG A 54 31.16 25.10 -101.49
C ARG A 54 31.07 26.28 -100.53
N LYS A 55 30.47 27.37 -101.02
CA LYS A 55 30.12 28.55 -100.24
C LYS A 55 28.82 28.26 -99.47
N ILE A 56 28.87 28.34 -98.14
CA ILE A 56 27.70 28.12 -97.28
C ILE A 56 27.50 29.34 -96.40
N THR A 57 26.29 29.85 -96.31
CA THR A 57 25.94 30.96 -95.42
C THR A 57 25.35 30.40 -94.14
N CYS A 58 25.86 30.80 -92.98
CA CYS A 58 25.30 30.41 -91.70
C CYS A 58 23.96 31.11 -91.48
N GLN A 59 22.93 30.36 -91.10
CA GLN A 59 21.59 30.93 -90.90
C GLN A 59 21.47 31.83 -89.66
N ILE A 60 22.36 31.70 -88.66
CA ILE A 60 22.34 32.51 -87.43
C ILE A 60 23.08 33.85 -87.63
N CYS A 61 24.38 33.80 -87.95
CA CYS A 61 25.20 35.01 -88.05
C CYS A 61 25.27 35.61 -89.46
N LEU A 62 24.59 34.99 -90.43
CA LEU A 62 24.50 35.41 -91.85
C LEU A 62 25.85 35.55 -92.57
N SER A 63 26.94 35.11 -91.96
CA SER A 63 28.28 35.16 -92.51
C SER A 63 28.55 33.95 -93.42
N VAL A 64 29.54 34.09 -94.31
CA VAL A 64 29.88 33.07 -95.31
C VAL A 64 31.07 32.22 -94.84
N TYR A 65 30.90 30.90 -94.91
CA TYR A 65 31.87 29.90 -94.49
C TYR A 65 32.15 28.90 -95.61
N CYS A 66 33.30 28.23 -95.55
CA CYS A 66 33.57 27.10 -96.43
C CYS A 66 32.86 25.86 -95.89
N SER A 67 32.65 24.87 -96.77
CA SER A 67 32.09 23.56 -96.41
C SER A 67 32.62 23.00 -95.10
N ASP A 68 33.93 23.11 -94.84
CA ASP A 68 34.58 22.49 -93.68
C ASP A 68 34.30 23.19 -92.33
N HIS A 69 33.77 24.42 -92.36
CA HIS A 69 33.47 25.22 -91.17
C HIS A 69 31.97 25.53 -91.02
N CYS A 70 31.15 24.91 -91.87
CA CYS A 70 29.70 25.03 -91.88
C CYS A 70 29.10 23.73 -92.44
N THR A 71 29.49 22.62 -91.82
CA THR A 71 28.98 21.26 -92.12
C THR A 71 27.73 20.91 -91.32
N ARG A 72 27.54 21.56 -90.16
CA ARG A 72 26.56 21.16 -89.17
C ARG A 72 25.16 21.63 -89.56
N LYS A 73 24.23 20.69 -89.46
CA LYS A 73 22.81 20.87 -89.75
C LYS A 73 22.05 20.80 -88.44
N ARG A 74 21.41 21.89 -88.04
CA ARG A 74 20.61 21.96 -86.81
C ARG A 74 19.16 22.29 -87.16
N LYS A 75 18.24 21.88 -86.29
CA LYS A 75 16.87 22.39 -86.30
C LYS A 75 16.84 23.61 -85.38
N LEU A 76 16.49 24.78 -85.92
CA LEU A 76 16.33 26.01 -85.12
C LEU A 76 14.98 26.03 -84.38
N ASN A 77 13.97 25.37 -84.95
CA ASN A 77 12.63 25.21 -84.38
C ASN A 77 12.20 23.74 -84.49
N GLU A 78 11.35 23.26 -83.58
CA GLU A 78 10.89 21.86 -83.53
C GLU A 78 10.22 21.37 -84.84
N ASN A 79 9.74 22.30 -85.69
CA ASN A 79 9.00 22.03 -86.92
C ASN A 79 9.70 22.50 -88.22
N GLU A 80 10.99 22.88 -88.19
CA GLU A 80 11.71 23.37 -89.38
C GLU A 80 12.73 22.38 -89.97
N ASP A 81 13.01 22.55 -91.26
CA ASP A 81 14.06 21.83 -91.99
C ASP A 81 15.45 22.11 -91.39
N PHE A 82 16.37 21.17 -91.59
CA PHE A 82 17.75 21.32 -91.15
C PHE A 82 18.45 22.49 -91.85
N VAL A 83 18.81 23.51 -91.07
CA VAL A 83 19.57 24.66 -91.56
C VAL A 83 21.06 24.49 -91.32
N PHE A 84 21.88 25.09 -92.19
CA PHE A 84 23.33 25.09 -92.03
C PHE A 84 23.78 26.19 -91.08
N ILE A 85 24.55 25.80 -90.06
CA ILE A 85 25.10 26.69 -89.04
C ILE A 85 26.62 26.55 -89.04
N CYS A 86 27.35 27.64 -88.79
CA CYS A 86 28.79 27.58 -88.65
C CYS A 86 29.16 26.96 -87.29
N ASP A 87 30.37 26.40 -87.17
CA ASP A 87 30.79 25.72 -85.93
C ASP A 87 30.73 26.63 -84.69
N ILE A 88 30.96 27.95 -84.86
CA ILE A 88 30.93 28.92 -83.77
C ILE A 88 29.52 29.12 -83.24
N CYS A 89 28.55 29.39 -84.13
CA CYS A 89 27.16 29.59 -83.71
C CYS A 89 26.52 28.29 -83.20
N ASP A 90 26.94 27.13 -83.72
CA ASP A 90 26.50 25.84 -83.22
C ASP A 90 27.03 25.56 -81.79
N GLU A 91 28.29 25.88 -81.53
CA GLU A 91 28.87 25.79 -80.19
C GLU A 91 28.19 26.75 -79.21
N GLU A 92 27.91 27.99 -79.63
CA GLU A 92 27.17 28.96 -78.81
C GLU A 92 25.76 28.49 -78.47
N GLU A 93 25.04 27.90 -79.42
CA GLU A 93 23.67 27.42 -79.17
C GLU A 93 23.65 26.16 -78.30
N THR A 94 24.59 25.23 -78.49
CA THR A 94 24.76 24.08 -77.58
C THR A 94 25.12 24.53 -76.17
N LYS A 95 25.95 25.58 -76.01
CA LYS A 95 26.23 26.15 -74.69
C LYS A 95 24.97 26.73 -74.04
N LYS A 96 24.08 27.36 -74.80
CA LYS A 96 22.80 27.86 -74.27
C LYS A 96 21.87 26.73 -73.85
N GLU A 97 21.72 25.68 -74.65
CA GLU A 97 20.91 24.50 -74.29
C GLU A 97 21.43 23.85 -73.00
N ILE A 98 22.75 23.60 -72.92
CA ILE A 98 23.38 23.06 -71.71
C ILE A 98 23.17 24.00 -70.51
N ALA A 99 23.31 25.31 -70.69
CA ALA A 99 23.07 26.28 -69.62
C ALA A 99 21.61 26.25 -69.13
N GLN A 100 20.64 26.14 -70.04
CA GLN A 100 19.22 26.01 -69.68
C GLN A 100 18.93 24.73 -68.91
N GLU A 101 19.49 23.58 -69.32
CA GLU A 101 19.35 22.32 -68.58
C GLU A 101 19.97 22.42 -67.18
N ILE A 102 21.15 23.03 -67.07
CA ILE A 102 21.81 23.28 -65.78
C ILE A 102 20.92 24.18 -64.89
N ASP A 103 20.38 25.27 -65.43
CA ASP A 103 19.54 26.20 -64.68
C ASP A 103 18.24 25.52 -64.19
N GLN A 104 17.60 24.68 -65.02
CA GLN A 104 16.43 23.90 -64.62
C GLN A 104 16.74 22.92 -63.48
N GLU A 105 17.87 22.22 -63.55
CA GLU A 105 18.26 21.29 -62.47
C GLU A 105 18.66 22.05 -61.20
N ILE A 106 19.30 23.22 -61.31
CA ILE A 106 19.59 24.10 -60.18
C ILE A 106 18.28 24.55 -59.51
N GLU A 107 17.26 24.93 -60.28
CA GLU A 107 15.97 25.35 -59.75
C GLU A 107 15.28 24.19 -59.01
N LYS A 108 15.26 23.00 -59.61
CA LYS A 108 14.71 21.79 -58.99
C LYS A 108 15.41 21.41 -57.68
N LEU A 109 16.74 21.38 -57.68
CA LEU A 109 17.53 21.11 -56.47
C LEU A 109 17.33 22.21 -55.42
N SER A 110 17.16 23.46 -55.82
CA SER A 110 16.88 24.56 -54.91
C SER A 110 15.53 24.42 -54.21
N LEU A 111 14.50 23.93 -54.93
CA LEU A 111 13.20 23.61 -54.35
C LEU A 111 13.30 22.44 -53.37
N GLU A 112 13.99 21.36 -53.74
CA GLU A 112 14.18 20.20 -52.85
C GLU A 112 14.93 20.58 -51.57
N VAL A 113 15.99 21.39 -51.67
CA VAL A 113 16.73 21.92 -50.51
C VAL A 113 15.83 22.78 -49.62
N LYS A 114 14.93 23.56 -50.20
CA LYS A 114 13.98 24.38 -49.44
C LYS A 114 13.00 23.50 -48.68
N GLU A 115 12.39 22.51 -49.33
CA GLU A 115 11.46 21.56 -48.69
C GLU A 115 12.15 20.77 -47.57
N LEU A 116 13.37 20.30 -47.79
CA LEU A 116 14.16 19.60 -46.78
C LEU A 116 14.46 20.51 -45.57
N LYS A 117 14.76 21.79 -45.79
CA LYS A 117 14.97 22.75 -44.70
C LYS A 117 13.71 22.98 -43.88
N GLU A 118 12.57 23.19 -44.53
CA GLU A 118 11.27 23.39 -43.86
C GLU A 118 10.86 22.14 -43.08
N ASN A 119 11.04 20.95 -43.65
CA ASN A 119 10.76 19.69 -42.98
C ASN A 119 11.68 19.48 -41.77
N ASN A 120 12.98 19.78 -41.91
CA ASN A 120 13.94 19.66 -40.81
C ASN A 120 13.59 20.61 -39.66
N GLU A 121 13.24 21.87 -39.95
CA GLU A 121 12.81 22.83 -38.93
C GLU A 121 11.54 22.36 -38.19
N ARG A 122 10.58 21.80 -38.93
CA ARG A 122 9.37 21.19 -38.35
C ARG A 122 9.72 20.04 -37.41
N LEU A 123 10.57 19.12 -37.84
CA LEU A 123 11.02 17.98 -37.03
C LEU A 123 11.78 18.42 -35.78
N PHE A 124 12.60 19.48 -35.87
CA PHE A 124 13.28 20.03 -34.70
C PHE A 124 12.30 20.60 -33.67
N LYS A 125 11.28 21.34 -34.12
CA LYS A 125 10.23 21.86 -33.23
C LYS A 125 9.45 20.73 -32.56
N GLU A 126 9.08 19.71 -33.34
CA GLU A 126 8.38 18.53 -32.82
C GLU A 126 9.24 17.78 -31.80
N HIS A 127 10.51 17.51 -32.10
CA HIS A 127 11.45 16.86 -31.19
C HIS A 127 11.58 17.64 -29.87
N TYR A 128 11.71 18.97 -29.94
CA TYR A 128 11.77 19.82 -28.76
C TYR A 128 10.49 19.71 -27.92
N ASN A 129 9.31 19.82 -28.54
CA ASN A 129 8.03 19.71 -27.86
C ASN A 129 7.83 18.32 -27.23
N ASN A 130 8.18 17.27 -27.95
CA ASN A 130 8.10 15.89 -27.45
C ASN A 130 9.04 15.67 -26.26
N THR A 131 10.26 16.22 -26.31
CA THR A 131 11.22 16.15 -25.20
C THR A 131 10.68 16.88 -23.95
N ALA A 132 10.09 18.05 -24.13
CA ALA A 132 9.47 18.79 -23.03
C ALA A 132 8.28 18.03 -22.42
N SER A 133 7.42 17.44 -23.27
CA SER A 133 6.30 16.60 -22.84
C SER A 133 6.76 15.38 -22.06
N LEU A 134 7.78 14.66 -22.57
CA LEU A 134 8.37 13.51 -21.88
C LEU A 134 8.93 13.88 -20.51
N ASN A 135 9.63 15.01 -20.39
CA ASN A 135 10.15 15.47 -19.10
C ASN A 135 9.02 15.79 -18.10
N ASN A 136 7.91 16.36 -18.57
CA ASN A 136 6.75 16.62 -17.70
C ASN A 136 6.10 15.32 -17.21
N ILE A 137 5.96 14.33 -18.10
CA ILE A 137 5.42 13.01 -17.75
C ILE A 137 6.35 12.30 -16.76
N ASP A 138 7.67 12.33 -16.99
CA ASP A 138 8.66 11.73 -16.06
C ASP A 138 8.60 12.35 -14.66
N MET A 139 8.44 13.68 -14.57
CA MET A 139 8.25 14.36 -13.27
C MET A 139 6.96 13.93 -12.58
N GLU A 140 5.84 13.81 -13.32
CA GLU A 140 4.57 13.37 -12.73
C GLU A 140 4.65 11.91 -12.28
N ILE A 141 5.28 11.02 -13.06
CA ILE A 141 5.52 9.63 -12.67
C ILE A 141 6.29 9.57 -11.35
N LYS A 142 7.42 10.28 -11.24
CA LYS A 142 8.23 10.31 -10.01
C LYS A 142 7.46 10.83 -8.80
N LYS A 143 6.62 11.85 -9.01
CA LYS A 143 5.76 12.40 -7.96
C LYS A 143 4.72 11.37 -7.49
N GLN A 144 4.09 10.65 -8.42
CA GLN A 144 3.15 9.59 -8.10
C GLN A 144 3.83 8.41 -7.39
N GLU A 145 5.00 7.98 -7.86
CA GLU A 145 5.81 6.95 -7.21
C GLU A 145 6.14 7.32 -5.76
N TRP A 146 6.55 8.56 -5.50
CA TRP A 146 6.83 9.04 -4.16
C TRP A 146 5.58 9.06 -3.26
N ASN A 147 4.45 9.55 -3.79
CA ASN A 147 3.18 9.54 -3.05
C ASN A 147 2.72 8.12 -2.72
N ASN A 148 2.78 7.20 -3.68
CA ASN A 148 2.39 5.81 -3.51
C ASN A 148 3.30 5.11 -2.49
N LYS A 149 4.61 5.33 -2.55
CA LYS A 149 5.54 4.78 -1.57
C LYS A 149 5.23 5.27 -0.15
N LYS A 150 4.93 6.56 0.01
CA LYS A 150 4.54 7.12 1.30
C LYS A 150 3.23 6.49 1.83
N GLN A 151 2.24 6.29 0.95
CA GLN A 151 0.99 5.62 1.31
C GLN A 151 1.22 4.15 1.70
N GLU A 152 2.09 3.44 0.99
CA GLU A 152 2.47 2.07 1.30
C GLU A 152 3.10 1.98 2.70
N GLU A 153 4.07 2.85 3.01
CA GLU A 153 4.69 2.93 4.34
C GLU A 153 3.68 3.21 5.46
N GLU A 154 2.71 4.11 5.21
CA GLU A 154 1.64 4.40 6.16
C GLU A 154 0.72 3.20 6.39
N LEU A 155 0.30 2.52 5.32
CA LEU A 155 -0.55 1.32 5.41
C LEU A 155 0.16 0.17 6.12
N LEU A 156 1.46 -0.02 5.88
CA LEU A 156 2.27 -1.02 6.59
C LEU A 156 2.34 -0.72 8.08
N SER A 157 2.53 0.55 8.47
CA SER A 157 2.53 0.96 9.87
C SER A 157 1.17 0.74 10.54
N GLN A 158 0.07 1.05 9.85
CA GLN A 158 -1.28 0.78 10.35
C GLN A 158 -1.53 -0.72 10.52
N LEU A 159 -1.10 -1.55 9.56
CA LEU A 159 -1.22 -3.00 9.64
C LEU A 159 -0.47 -3.56 10.84
N GLU A 160 0.77 -3.13 11.07
CA GLU A 160 1.57 -3.54 12.22
C GLU A 160 0.90 -3.16 13.55
N SER A 161 0.39 -1.93 13.65
CA SER A 161 -0.35 -1.46 14.83
C SER A 161 -1.59 -2.32 15.10
N GLU A 162 -2.38 -2.64 14.07
CA GLU A 162 -3.57 -3.48 14.19
C GLU A 162 -3.24 -4.93 14.53
N GLN A 163 -2.17 -5.49 13.98
CA GLN A 163 -1.68 -6.82 14.35
C GLN A 163 -1.28 -6.87 15.82
N ASN A 164 -0.53 -5.88 16.29
CA ASN A 164 -0.13 -5.76 17.70
C ASN A 164 -1.34 -5.58 18.61
N ARG A 165 -2.32 -4.77 18.20
CA ARG A 165 -3.60 -4.61 18.92
C ARG A 165 -4.35 -5.94 19.00
N GLY A 166 -4.41 -6.69 17.89
CA GLY A 166 -5.03 -8.01 17.83
C GLY A 166 -4.38 -9.03 18.77
N VAL A 167 -3.04 -9.05 18.86
CA VAL A 167 -2.31 -9.90 19.82
C VAL A 167 -2.68 -9.53 21.26
N LYS A 168 -2.69 -8.24 21.60
CA LYS A 168 -3.06 -7.77 22.95
C LYS A 168 -4.49 -8.21 23.33
N ILE A 169 -5.44 -8.05 22.41
CA ILE A 169 -6.83 -8.46 22.65
C ILE A 169 -6.92 -9.99 22.84
N ARG A 170 -6.24 -10.79 22.03
CA ARG A 170 -6.21 -12.25 22.21
C ARG A 170 -5.68 -12.64 23.59
N ASN A 171 -4.57 -12.04 24.03
CA ASN A 171 -4.02 -12.29 25.36
C ASN A 171 -5.00 -11.91 26.48
N GLN A 172 -5.73 -10.81 26.33
CA GLN A 172 -6.78 -10.40 27.28
C GLN A 172 -7.93 -11.40 27.32
N VAL A 173 -8.40 -11.87 26.16
CA VAL A 173 -9.45 -12.89 26.07
C VAL A 173 -9.01 -14.19 26.76
N ASP A 174 -7.77 -14.63 26.52
CA ASP A 174 -7.24 -15.84 27.16
C ASP A 174 -7.08 -15.68 28.68
N SER A 175 -6.75 -14.48 29.16
CA SER A 175 -6.72 -14.17 30.59
C SER A 175 -8.12 -14.21 31.21
N LEU A 176 -9.12 -13.63 30.54
CA LEU A 176 -10.51 -13.61 31.01
C LEU A 176 -11.11 -15.00 31.02
N ARG A 177 -10.81 -15.85 30.01
CA ARG A 177 -11.22 -17.26 29.99
C ARG A 177 -10.69 -18.02 31.20
N ARG A 178 -9.40 -17.89 31.51
CA ARG A 178 -8.80 -18.52 32.69
C ARG A 178 -9.42 -18.04 33.99
N ALA A 179 -9.68 -16.74 34.12
CA ALA A 179 -10.34 -16.18 35.30
C ALA A 179 -11.79 -16.70 35.45
N LEU A 180 -12.52 -16.85 34.35
CA LEU A 180 -13.88 -17.40 34.35
C LEU A 180 -13.88 -18.87 34.75
N ASP A 181 -12.94 -19.67 34.23
CA ASP A 181 -12.81 -21.09 34.59
C ASP A 181 -12.51 -21.26 36.08
N GLU A 182 -11.64 -20.42 36.65
CA GLU A 182 -11.32 -20.43 38.08
C GLU A 182 -12.52 -20.01 38.94
N SER A 183 -13.21 -18.94 38.55
CA SER A 183 -14.45 -18.51 39.22
C SER A 183 -15.50 -19.62 39.20
N SER A 184 -15.65 -20.34 38.09
CA SER A 184 -16.62 -21.43 37.96
C SER A 184 -16.27 -22.62 38.85
N LYS A 185 -14.98 -22.93 39.04
CA LYS A 185 -14.54 -23.95 39.99
C LYS A 185 -14.80 -23.54 41.43
N SER A 186 -14.49 -22.29 41.76
CA SER A 186 -14.74 -21.74 43.10
C SER A 186 -16.22 -21.73 43.45
N GLU A 187 -17.09 -21.35 42.51
CA GLU A 187 -18.55 -21.40 42.67
C GLU A 187 -19.04 -22.82 42.95
N LYS A 188 -18.57 -23.82 42.19
CA LYS A 188 -18.93 -25.23 42.43
C LYS A 188 -18.51 -25.70 43.82
N PHE A 189 -17.28 -25.40 44.21
CA PHE A 189 -16.77 -25.75 45.54
C PHE A 189 -17.62 -25.11 46.65
N MET A 190 -17.95 -23.82 46.52
CA MET A 190 -18.78 -23.12 47.50
C MET A 190 -20.21 -23.68 47.53
N SER A 191 -20.77 -24.05 46.38
CA SER A 191 -22.10 -24.68 46.30
C SER A 191 -22.12 -26.03 47.01
N GLU A 192 -21.09 -26.85 46.84
CA GLU A 192 -20.94 -28.13 47.54
C GLU A 192 -20.82 -27.93 49.06
N ALA A 193 -20.00 -26.97 49.49
CA ALA A 193 -19.84 -26.64 50.91
C ALA A 193 -21.14 -26.10 51.55
N CYS A 194 -21.93 -25.32 50.81
CA CYS A 194 -23.25 -24.86 51.29
C CYS A 194 -24.22 -26.03 51.46
N LEU A 195 -24.27 -26.96 50.50
CA LEU A 195 -25.13 -28.14 50.59
C LEU A 195 -24.75 -29.02 51.80
N GLU A 196 -23.46 -29.19 52.06
CA GLU A 196 -22.98 -29.94 53.23
C GLU A 196 -23.42 -29.27 54.54
N ALA A 197 -23.23 -27.95 54.67
CA ALA A 197 -23.68 -27.20 55.84
C ALA A 197 -25.21 -27.21 56.03
N GLU A 198 -25.98 -27.20 54.94
CA GLU A 198 -27.44 -27.34 54.98
C GLU A 198 -27.84 -28.72 55.54
N ASN A 199 -27.21 -29.80 55.05
CA ASN A 199 -27.44 -31.16 55.55
C ASN A 199 -27.06 -31.31 57.03
N GLU A 200 -25.92 -30.75 57.45
CA GLU A 200 -25.52 -30.73 58.87
C GLU A 200 -26.54 -30.01 59.73
N THR A 201 -27.02 -28.84 59.27
CA THR A 201 -28.04 -28.07 59.98
C THR A 201 -29.35 -28.85 60.10
N GLU A 202 -29.75 -29.57 59.07
CA GLU A 202 -30.94 -30.44 59.11
C GLU A 202 -30.76 -31.62 60.08
N GLY A 203 -29.57 -32.24 60.08
CA GLY A 203 -29.20 -33.27 61.06
C GLY A 203 -29.30 -32.77 62.49
N LEU A 204 -28.71 -31.60 62.80
CA LEU A 204 -28.77 -30.99 64.13
C LEU A 204 -30.21 -30.64 64.55
N LYS A 205 -31.07 -30.22 63.62
CA LYS A 205 -32.49 -29.98 63.92
C LYS A 205 -33.22 -31.26 64.35
N LEU A 206 -32.93 -32.38 63.68
CA LEU A 206 -33.50 -33.69 64.05
C LEU A 206 -32.99 -34.13 65.43
N GLU A 207 -31.71 -33.92 65.73
CA GLU A 207 -31.14 -34.21 67.05
C GLU A 207 -31.80 -33.37 68.16
N ILE A 208 -31.96 -32.06 67.93
CA ILE A 208 -32.66 -31.17 68.87
C ILE A 208 -34.09 -31.67 69.13
N HIS A 209 -34.84 -32.01 68.08
CA HIS A 209 -36.20 -32.53 68.22
C HIS A 209 -36.24 -33.81 69.06
N ASN A 210 -35.33 -34.75 68.82
CA ASN A 210 -35.23 -36.00 69.59
C ASN A 210 -34.88 -35.73 71.07
N VAL A 211 -34.01 -34.75 71.35
CA VAL A 211 -33.70 -34.33 72.73
C VAL A 211 -34.93 -33.70 73.40
N GLU A 212 -35.71 -32.89 72.68
CA GLU A 212 -36.95 -32.30 73.18
C GLU A 212 -37.99 -33.37 73.53
N GLU A 213 -38.18 -34.39 72.68
CA GLU A 213 -39.06 -35.52 72.96
C GLU A 213 -38.61 -36.30 74.21
N GLN A 214 -37.31 -36.57 74.34
CA GLN A 214 -36.75 -37.22 75.53
C GLN A 214 -36.97 -36.40 76.79
N LYS A 215 -36.77 -35.07 76.72
CA LYS A 215 -37.02 -34.15 77.82
C LYS A 215 -38.49 -34.20 78.24
N ASP A 216 -39.42 -34.17 77.28
CA ASP A 216 -40.86 -34.21 77.55
C ASP A 216 -41.30 -35.55 78.17
N GLU A 217 -40.74 -36.68 77.72
CA GLU A 217 -40.96 -37.99 78.32
C GLU A 217 -40.44 -38.05 79.77
N ILE A 218 -39.23 -37.56 80.02
CA ILE A 218 -38.65 -37.49 81.39
C ILE A 218 -39.52 -36.60 82.28
N MET A 219 -39.99 -35.44 81.80
CA MET A 219 -40.91 -34.59 82.56
C MET A 219 -42.21 -35.31 82.91
N SER A 220 -42.80 -36.05 81.96
CA SER A 220 -43.98 -36.88 82.19
C SER A 220 -43.74 -37.94 83.26
N GLN A 221 -42.56 -38.57 83.27
CA GLN A 221 -42.16 -39.52 84.32
C GLN A 221 -42.01 -38.85 85.69
N ILE A 222 -41.38 -37.67 85.74
CA ILE A 222 -41.26 -36.87 86.97
C ILE A 222 -42.65 -36.52 87.52
N ASP A 223 -43.58 -36.09 86.68
CA ASP A 223 -44.95 -35.76 87.10
C ASP A 223 -45.69 -36.99 87.63
N LYS A 224 -45.53 -38.15 87.00
CA LYS A 224 -46.07 -39.43 87.51
C LYS A 224 -45.49 -39.78 88.87
N ILE A 225 -44.17 -39.68 89.05
CA ILE A 225 -43.51 -39.93 90.34
C ILE A 225 -44.01 -38.95 91.40
N ASN A 226 -44.07 -37.66 91.08
CA ASN A 226 -44.58 -36.62 91.98
C ASN A 226 -46.05 -36.85 92.38
N SER A 227 -46.90 -37.28 91.43
CA SER A 227 -48.29 -37.63 91.73
C SER A 227 -48.39 -38.84 92.66
N SER A 228 -47.55 -39.86 92.44
CA SER A 228 -47.46 -41.07 93.28
C SER A 228 -46.97 -40.74 94.69
N LEU A 229 -45.95 -39.88 94.80
CA LEU A 229 -45.45 -39.35 96.07
C LEU A 229 -46.52 -38.55 96.83
N ARG A 230 -47.29 -37.70 96.15
CA ARG A 230 -48.40 -36.96 96.78
C ARG A 230 -49.50 -37.88 97.31
N GLN A 231 -49.72 -39.02 96.66
CA GLN A 231 -50.68 -40.05 97.11
C GLN A 231 -50.13 -40.95 98.21
N SER A 232 -48.81 -41.01 98.38
CA SER A 232 -48.19 -41.75 99.48
C SER A 232 -48.49 -41.06 100.82
N LEU A 233 -48.82 -41.85 101.84
CA LEU A 233 -49.12 -41.34 103.18
C LEU A 233 -47.88 -40.64 103.74
N SER A 234 -48.05 -39.43 104.26
CA SER A 234 -46.97 -38.74 104.97
C SER A 234 -46.49 -39.59 106.15
N LEU A 235 -45.21 -39.48 106.51
CA LEU A 235 -44.65 -40.19 107.66
C LEU A 235 -45.48 -39.99 108.94
N ASP A 236 -46.06 -38.81 109.13
CA ASP A 236 -46.93 -38.52 110.27
C ASP A 236 -48.30 -39.21 110.19
N GLN A 237 -48.85 -39.40 108.99
CA GLN A 237 -50.06 -40.21 108.80
C GLN A 237 -49.78 -41.70 109.02
N ILE A 238 -48.63 -42.20 108.54
CA ILE A 238 -48.21 -43.59 108.76
C ILE A 238 -48.00 -43.85 110.26
N ARG A 239 -47.30 -42.96 110.97
CA ARG A 239 -47.07 -43.06 112.43
C ARG A 239 -48.35 -43.15 113.26
N LYS A 240 -49.46 -42.57 112.79
CA LYS A 240 -50.77 -42.63 113.47
C LYS A 240 -51.53 -43.95 113.27
N ILE A 241 -51.20 -44.73 112.24
CA ILE A 241 -51.94 -45.95 111.85
C ILE A 241 -51.17 -47.22 112.28
N LEU A 242 -49.86 -47.12 112.49
CA LEU A 242 -49.03 -48.25 112.88
C LEU A 242 -49.26 -48.66 114.35
N CYS A 243 -49.23 -49.97 114.60
CA CYS A 243 -49.16 -50.50 115.95
C CYS A 243 -47.75 -50.28 116.55
N GLU A 244 -47.66 -50.31 117.88
CA GLU A 244 -46.46 -49.95 118.66
C GLU A 244 -45.17 -50.71 118.23
N LYS A 245 -45.30 -52.00 117.88
CA LYS A 245 -44.19 -52.81 117.35
C LYS A 245 -43.71 -52.35 115.97
N CYS A 246 -44.62 -52.00 115.08
CA CYS A 246 -44.28 -51.54 113.72
C CYS A 246 -43.74 -50.11 113.73
N LEU A 247 -44.21 -49.26 114.64
CA LEU A 247 -43.70 -47.90 114.83
C LEU A 247 -42.22 -47.90 115.25
N LEU A 248 -41.83 -48.79 116.18
CA LEU A 248 -40.44 -48.98 116.61
C LEU A 248 -39.52 -49.44 115.47
N LEU A 249 -40.01 -50.34 114.60
CA LEU A 249 -39.27 -50.81 113.41
C LEU A 249 -39.08 -49.69 112.36
N VAL A 250 -40.10 -48.88 112.11
CA VAL A 250 -40.02 -47.74 111.19
C VAL A 250 -39.07 -46.66 111.70
N ASN A 251 -39.13 -46.32 112.99
CA ASN A 251 -38.20 -45.35 113.59
C ASN A 251 -36.74 -45.87 113.57
N LYS A 252 -36.52 -47.17 113.82
CA LYS A 252 -35.18 -47.78 113.75
C LYS A 252 -34.58 -47.76 112.33
N ASN A 253 -35.40 -47.93 111.29
CA ASN A 253 -34.97 -47.85 109.89
C ASN A 253 -34.74 -46.41 109.41
N LEU A 254 -35.42 -45.41 110.01
CA LEU A 254 -35.16 -43.99 109.73
C LEU A 254 -33.82 -43.55 110.35
N GLU A 255 -33.53 -43.98 111.59
CA GLU A 255 -32.25 -43.69 112.28
C GLU A 255 -31.03 -44.38 111.64
N SER A 256 -31.23 -45.45 110.85
CA SER A 256 -30.14 -46.14 110.14
C SER A 256 -29.91 -45.70 108.70
N ASN A 257 -30.79 -44.84 108.14
CA ASN A 257 -30.67 -44.25 106.80
C ASN A 257 -30.27 -42.76 106.79
N GLU A 258 -29.92 -42.17 107.94
CA GLU A 258 -29.20 -40.89 108.01
C GLU A 258 -27.72 -41.06 107.61
N LYS A 259 -27.47 -41.58 106.40
CA LYS A 259 -26.22 -41.27 105.69
C LYS A 259 -26.49 -40.11 104.75
N PRO A 260 -25.67 -39.05 104.80
CA PRO A 260 -25.97 -37.80 104.12
C PRO A 260 -25.98 -38.01 102.62
N ILE A 261 -27.04 -37.51 101.97
CA ILE A 261 -27.24 -37.48 100.52
C ILE A 261 -26.23 -36.54 99.81
N GLU A 262 -25.32 -35.91 100.56
CA GLU A 262 -24.23 -35.05 100.04
C GLU A 262 -23.38 -35.72 98.94
N ASP A 263 -23.13 -37.04 99.00
CA ASP A 263 -22.25 -37.74 98.03
C ASP A 263 -22.84 -37.80 96.61
N VAL A 264 -24.17 -37.80 96.44
CA VAL A 264 -24.79 -37.92 95.11
C VAL A 264 -24.72 -36.59 94.34
N VAL A 265 -24.80 -35.46 95.05
CA VAL A 265 -24.75 -34.12 94.43
C VAL A 265 -23.32 -33.78 93.98
N GLU A 266 -22.30 -34.20 94.72
CA GLU A 266 -20.89 -34.04 94.33
C GLU A 266 -20.57 -34.86 93.07
N THR A 267 -21.08 -36.10 92.99
CA THR A 267 -20.87 -37.01 91.85
C THR A 267 -21.51 -36.49 90.56
N VAL A 268 -22.69 -35.88 90.63
CA VAL A 268 -23.35 -35.25 89.47
C VAL A 268 -22.62 -33.98 89.01
N LYS A 269 -22.08 -33.19 89.95
CA LYS A 269 -21.23 -32.02 89.61
C LYS A 269 -19.92 -32.42 88.96
N GLU A 270 -19.30 -33.53 89.37
CA GLU A 270 -18.06 -34.05 88.77
C GLU A 270 -18.30 -34.55 87.33
N TYR A 271 -19.42 -35.22 87.08
CA TYR A 271 -19.81 -35.67 85.74
C TYR A 271 -20.06 -34.50 84.78
N HIS A 272 -20.71 -33.44 85.27
CA HIS A 272 -20.93 -32.22 84.46
C HIS A 272 -19.62 -31.48 84.17
N ARG A 273 -18.64 -31.51 85.09
CA ARG A 273 -17.30 -30.94 84.87
C ARG A 273 -16.49 -31.72 83.83
N GLN A 274 -16.60 -33.04 83.79
CA GLN A 274 -15.87 -33.86 82.80
C GLN A 274 -16.42 -33.72 81.38
N SER A 275 -17.73 -33.50 81.19
CA SER A 275 -18.31 -33.27 79.86
C SER A 275 -17.91 -31.94 79.22
N PHE A 276 -17.56 -30.90 79.99
CA PHE A 276 -17.14 -29.60 79.44
C PHE A 276 -15.66 -29.54 79.01
N VAL A 277 -14.81 -30.49 79.44
CA VAL A 277 -13.36 -30.47 79.12
C VAL A 277 -13.04 -31.16 77.78
N SER A 278 -13.98 -31.89 77.19
CA SER A 278 -13.74 -32.67 75.95
C SER A 278 -14.18 -31.99 74.65
N GLN A 279 -14.55 -30.70 74.65
CA GLN A 279 -14.95 -29.97 73.43
C GLN A 279 -13.92 -28.95 72.90
N ASP A 280 -12.74 -28.85 73.51
CA ASP A 280 -11.65 -27.97 73.04
C ASP A 280 -10.49 -28.78 72.43
N THR A 281 -10.73 -29.48 71.31
CA THR A 281 -9.64 -29.81 70.38
C THR A 281 -10.11 -29.64 68.94
N ASP A 282 -9.28 -28.91 68.19
CA ASP A 282 -9.25 -28.76 66.73
C ASP A 282 -10.00 -27.56 66.13
N LYS A 283 -9.45 -26.37 66.41
CA LYS A 283 -9.45 -25.28 65.42
C LYS A 283 -8.26 -25.45 64.47
N PRO A 284 -8.46 -25.78 63.19
CA PRO A 284 -7.41 -25.63 62.19
C PRO A 284 -7.17 -24.14 61.92
N THR A 285 -5.96 -23.67 62.23
CA THR A 285 -5.41 -22.40 61.78
C THR A 285 -5.38 -22.39 60.25
N LYS A 286 -6.26 -21.60 59.63
CA LYS A 286 -6.11 -21.22 58.21
C LYS A 286 -4.97 -20.22 58.09
N GLU A 287 -3.82 -20.68 57.61
CA GLU A 287 -2.78 -19.81 57.08
C GLU A 287 -3.31 -19.08 55.83
N CYS A 288 -3.39 -17.76 55.93
CA CYS A 288 -3.63 -16.88 54.80
C CYS A 288 -2.28 -16.63 54.11
N VAL A 289 -2.03 -17.34 53.01
CA VAL A 289 -0.91 -17.03 52.10
C VAL A 289 -1.46 -16.16 50.97
N VAL A 290 -1.33 -14.85 51.14
CA VAL A 290 -1.33 -13.88 50.04
C VAL A 290 -0.02 -13.10 50.14
N CYS A 291 0.95 -13.51 49.34
CA CYS A 291 2.08 -12.72 48.85
C CYS A 291 2.34 -13.18 47.42
#